data_AF-A0A7C3IBY5-F1
#
_entry.id   AF-A0A7C3IBY5-F1
#
_cell.length_a   1.000
_cell.length_b   1.000
_cell.length_c   1.000
_cell.angle_alpha   90.00
_cell.angle_beta   90.00
_cell.angle_gamma   90.00
#
_symmetry.space_group_name_H-M   'P 1'
#
loop_
_entity.id
_entity.type
_entity.pdbx_description
1 polymer ?
#
loop_
_entity_poly.entity_id
_entity_poly.type
_entity_poly.pdbx_seq_one_letter_code
_entity_poly.pdbx_strand_id
1 'polypeptide(L)'
;MMHEQLQQRKSPFLEGNFAPWRREEDIEDLEICGALPDALNGTYFRNGPNPAFDPIARYHWFDGDGMIHAIRLHGGRASYRNRWVRSQGLLEEMRAGRALYYGLLELGRGEGRYKNTANTNVLFHAGKFFGLMEGALPTELDPVSLATRGEFDFGGKLAGPMTAHPKVDPVTGELFFFGYSPIAPYLTFYRADSAGHLVAVEPLPGGFPAMVHDFALTEHYVVFFVCPLTFRLERLGSDQPVFAWEPELGTLWGCLPRYGKAKDIQWIAGDPCFIFHSMNAFEDRGTIVVDVARYPELQLSDLGETEQSSRLFVTAVPTLWRFRIDPKAETVEGEERCETLCEFPRVDERVLGRPYRYGFAAAGKRAAGGVAPKFSCLLRYDWNTGTATFRDVGHHRSAGEPVFVPASAAATEGDGYVLVLVYDEREDRSELQIIASRDFEGDPVATVRIPHRIPYGFHGAWVPGV
;
A
#
# COMPACT_ATOMS: atom_id res chain seq x y z
N MET A 1 16.68 36.75 -9.58
CA MET A 1 15.63 36.82 -10.64
C MET A 1 15.26 35.46 -11.24
N MET A 2 16.17 34.53 -11.57
CA MET A 2 15.77 33.17 -12.00
C MET A 2 15.34 32.25 -10.83
N HIS A 3 15.82 32.54 -9.61
CA HIS A 3 15.41 31.85 -8.37
C HIS A 3 14.04 32.31 -7.80
N GLU A 4 13.50 33.45 -8.25
CA GLU A 4 12.19 33.97 -7.80
C GLU A 4 11.03 33.49 -8.68
N GLN A 5 11.31 32.96 -9.87
CA GLN A 5 10.26 32.49 -10.80
C GLN A 5 9.87 31.02 -10.62
N LEU A 6 10.63 30.22 -9.86
CA LEU A 6 10.26 28.84 -9.50
C LEU A 6 9.17 28.76 -8.41
N GLN A 7 8.70 29.91 -7.90
CA GLN A 7 7.90 29.97 -6.67
C GLN A 7 6.37 29.83 -6.84
N GLN A 8 5.79 29.55 -8.02
CA GLN A 8 4.32 29.54 -8.15
C GLN A 8 3.71 28.52 -9.13
N ARG A 9 4.10 27.24 -9.06
CA ARG A 9 3.13 26.16 -9.37
C ARG A 9 3.11 25.16 -8.22
N LYS A 10 1.94 25.04 -7.59
CA LYS A 10 1.72 24.02 -6.55
C LYS A 10 1.84 22.66 -7.19
N SER A 11 2.46 21.71 -6.48
CA SER A 11 2.49 20.32 -6.92
C SER A 11 1.04 19.85 -7.17
N PRO A 12 0.75 19.12 -8.26
CA PRO A 12 -0.58 18.56 -8.47
C PRO A 12 -1.01 17.61 -7.35
N PHE A 13 -0.05 17.07 -6.58
CA PHE A 13 -0.30 16.31 -5.35
C PHE A 13 -0.67 17.19 -4.15
N LEU A 14 -0.98 18.47 -4.36
CA LEU A 14 -1.52 19.41 -3.37
C LEU A 14 -2.81 20.08 -3.88
N GLU A 15 -3.39 19.57 -4.97
CA GLU A 15 -4.57 20.12 -5.63
C GLU A 15 -5.73 19.12 -5.66
N GLY A 16 -6.97 19.62 -5.79
CA GLY A 16 -8.17 18.79 -5.76
C GLY A 16 -8.23 17.89 -4.53
N ASN A 17 -8.52 16.60 -4.71
CA ASN A 17 -8.54 15.65 -3.59
C ASN A 17 -7.15 15.18 -3.13
N PHE A 18 -6.07 15.61 -3.78
CA PHE A 18 -4.73 15.51 -3.19
C PHE A 18 -4.44 16.66 -2.22
N ALA A 19 -5.24 17.73 -2.22
CA ALA A 19 -5.03 18.87 -1.33
C ALA A 19 -5.14 18.44 0.14
N PRO A 20 -4.30 18.99 1.04
CA PRO A 20 -4.28 18.59 2.44
C PRO A 20 -5.64 18.84 3.12
N TRP A 21 -6.08 17.89 3.93
CA TRP A 21 -7.16 18.06 4.90
C TRP A 21 -6.57 18.51 6.23
N ARG A 22 -6.74 19.78 6.60
CA ARG A 22 -6.09 20.38 7.78
C ARG A 22 -6.91 20.28 9.07
N ARG A 23 -7.88 19.36 9.15
CA ARG A 23 -8.77 19.18 10.31
C ARG A 23 -8.69 17.76 10.84
N GLU A 24 -8.70 17.63 12.17
CA GLU A 24 -8.96 16.38 12.88
C GLU A 24 -10.39 16.46 13.43
N GLU A 25 -11.21 15.48 13.11
CA GLU A 25 -12.66 15.50 13.34
C GLU A 25 -13.11 14.21 14.03
N ASP A 26 -14.22 14.33 14.76
CA ASP A 26 -14.99 13.25 15.37
C ASP A 26 -16.44 13.48 14.95
N ILE A 27 -17.01 12.52 14.24
CA ILE A 27 -18.36 12.63 13.71
C ILE A 27 -19.11 11.36 14.10
N GLU A 28 -20.03 11.50 15.03
CA GLU A 28 -20.96 10.44 15.38
C GLU A 28 -22.16 10.47 14.44
N ASP A 29 -22.85 9.34 14.30
CA ASP A 29 -24.12 9.22 13.57
C ASP A 29 -24.08 9.72 12.12
N LEU A 30 -23.14 9.17 11.35
CA LEU A 30 -23.06 9.41 9.91
C LEU A 30 -24.35 8.96 9.21
N GLU A 31 -24.69 9.68 8.14
CA GLU A 31 -25.82 9.31 7.29
C GLU A 31 -25.53 7.98 6.56
N ILE A 32 -26.48 7.05 6.66
CA ILE A 32 -26.43 5.75 5.99
C ILE A 32 -27.58 5.68 4.99
N CYS A 33 -27.25 5.41 3.72
CA CYS A 33 -28.22 5.01 2.71
C CYS A 33 -28.19 3.49 2.57
N GLY A 34 -29.35 2.83 2.49
CA GLY A 34 -29.44 1.37 2.52
C GLY A 34 -29.44 0.81 3.95
N ALA A 35 -29.01 -0.43 4.14
CA ALA A 35 -28.99 -1.10 5.44
C ALA A 35 -27.62 -1.73 5.70
N LEU A 36 -26.94 -1.31 6.76
CA LEU A 36 -25.66 -1.91 7.16
C LEU A 36 -25.89 -3.38 7.56
N PRO A 37 -25.14 -4.33 6.98
CA PRO A 37 -25.22 -5.73 7.39
C PRO A 37 -24.79 -5.93 8.85
N ASP A 38 -25.52 -6.77 9.59
CA ASP A 38 -25.21 -7.10 11.00
C ASP A 38 -23.80 -7.70 11.20
N ALA A 39 -23.27 -8.34 10.16
CA ALA A 39 -21.92 -8.89 10.13
C ALA A 39 -20.81 -7.82 10.26
N LEU A 40 -21.11 -6.56 9.93
CA LEU A 40 -20.14 -5.47 9.96
C LEU A 40 -20.13 -4.82 11.35
N ASN A 41 -19.34 -5.40 12.24
CA ASN A 41 -19.03 -4.86 13.55
C ASN A 41 -17.51 -4.71 13.72
N GLY A 42 -17.03 -3.48 13.60
CA GLY A 42 -15.60 -3.17 13.59
C GLY A 42 -15.31 -1.84 12.90
N THR A 43 -14.06 -1.63 12.56
CA THR A 43 -13.60 -0.36 11.97
C THR A 43 -12.86 -0.59 10.66
N TYR A 44 -13.27 0.16 9.63
CA TYR A 44 -12.50 0.33 8.40
C TYR A 44 -11.51 1.47 8.62
N PHE A 45 -10.22 1.16 8.53
CA PHE A 45 -9.14 2.15 8.59
C PHE A 45 -8.59 2.41 7.19
N ARG A 46 -8.26 3.66 6.89
CA ARG A 46 -7.53 4.07 5.69
C ARG A 46 -6.36 4.95 6.09
N ASN A 47 -5.16 4.58 5.66
CA ASN A 47 -3.95 5.40 5.77
C ASN A 47 -3.67 6.17 4.47
N GLY A 48 -2.99 7.31 4.57
CA GLY A 48 -2.59 8.08 3.41
C GLY A 48 -1.82 9.35 3.77
N PRO A 49 -1.16 9.95 2.77
CA PRO A 49 -0.36 11.14 2.94
C PRO A 49 -1.25 12.39 3.01
N ASN A 50 -0.99 13.23 3.99
CA ASN A 50 -1.74 14.46 4.25
C ASN A 50 -0.82 15.48 4.96
N PRO A 51 -0.03 16.27 4.21
CA PRO A 51 1.02 17.09 4.80
C PRO A 51 0.41 18.16 5.72
N ALA A 52 0.87 18.18 6.97
CA ALA A 52 0.33 19.07 8.00
C ALA A 52 0.73 20.54 7.79
N PHE A 53 1.79 20.78 7.01
CA PHE A 53 2.30 22.10 6.64
C PHE A 53 2.58 22.17 5.14
N ASP A 54 2.69 23.37 4.58
CA ASP A 54 3.08 23.52 3.18
C ASP A 54 4.54 23.04 2.98
N PRO A 55 4.83 22.23 1.95
CA PRO A 55 6.18 21.70 1.71
C PRO A 55 7.23 22.80 1.46
N ILE A 56 8.46 22.56 1.89
CA ILE A 56 9.60 23.50 1.71
C ILE A 56 10.38 23.29 0.40
N ALA A 57 10.01 22.28 -0.39
CA ALA A 57 10.68 21.90 -1.63
C ALA A 57 9.69 21.20 -2.59
N ARG A 58 10.19 20.56 -3.66
CA ARG A 58 9.32 19.77 -4.55
C ARG A 58 8.63 18.68 -3.75
N TYR A 59 7.36 18.46 -4.06
CA TYR A 59 6.48 17.58 -3.29
C TYR A 59 5.94 16.45 -4.17
N HIS A 60 6.17 15.23 -3.72
CA HIS A 60 5.54 14.03 -4.23
C HIS A 60 4.42 13.56 -3.29
N TRP A 61 3.47 12.79 -3.83
CA TRP A 61 2.36 12.24 -3.05
C TRP A 61 2.83 11.46 -1.81
N PHE A 62 3.94 10.72 -1.94
CA PHE A 62 4.49 9.87 -0.87
C PHE A 62 5.04 10.65 0.33
N ASP A 63 5.21 11.97 0.21
CA ASP A 63 5.92 12.78 1.21
C ASP A 63 5.02 13.26 2.37
N GLY A 64 3.70 13.20 2.19
CA GLY A 64 2.75 13.74 3.16
C GLY A 64 2.74 12.97 4.49
N ASP A 65 2.51 13.68 5.59
CA ASP A 65 2.32 13.06 6.91
C ASP A 65 1.17 12.05 6.91
N GLY A 66 1.33 10.92 7.59
CA GLY A 66 0.27 9.93 7.69
C GLY A 66 -0.95 10.49 8.41
N MET A 67 -2.13 10.36 7.79
CA MET A 67 -3.41 10.61 8.43
C MET A 67 -4.26 9.36 8.35
N ILE A 68 -4.64 8.84 9.52
CA ILE A 68 -5.53 7.69 9.64
C ILE A 68 -6.96 8.19 9.65
N HIS A 69 -7.79 7.58 8.83
CA HIS A 69 -9.23 7.75 8.82
C HIS A 69 -9.87 6.44 9.27
N ALA A 70 -10.70 6.51 10.31
CA ALA A 70 -11.40 5.39 10.91
C ALA A 70 -12.90 5.57 10.71
N ILE A 71 -13.55 4.59 10.09
CA ILE A 71 -15.01 4.53 9.92
C ILE A 71 -15.48 3.30 10.68
N ARG A 72 -16.08 3.53 11.85
CA ARG A 72 -16.54 2.47 12.74
C ARG A 72 -17.98 2.12 12.40
N LEU A 73 -18.25 0.84 12.20
CA LEU A 73 -19.59 0.29 11.93
C LEU A 73 -20.00 -0.57 13.12
N HIS A 74 -21.14 -0.27 13.73
CA HIS A 74 -21.65 -1.07 14.85
C HIS A 74 -23.16 -0.92 15.01
N GLY A 75 -23.89 -2.04 15.13
CA GLY A 75 -25.32 -2.03 15.45
C GLY A 75 -26.16 -1.15 14.52
N GLY A 76 -25.88 -1.19 13.21
CA GLY A 76 -26.57 -0.37 12.21
C GLY A 76 -26.20 1.12 12.19
N ARG A 77 -25.19 1.55 12.96
CA ARG A 77 -24.68 2.93 13.01
C ARG A 77 -23.27 3.02 12.46
N ALA A 78 -22.89 4.22 12.06
CA ALA A 78 -21.53 4.53 11.62
C ALA A 78 -21.02 5.82 12.26
N SER A 79 -19.74 5.84 12.63
CA SER A 79 -19.03 7.04 13.08
C SER A 79 -17.67 7.17 12.40
N TYR A 80 -17.15 8.39 12.39
CA TYR A 80 -15.90 8.75 11.72
C TYR A 80 -14.95 9.46 12.68
N ARG A 81 -13.67 9.12 12.57
CA ARG A 81 -12.58 9.83 13.23
C ARG A 81 -11.37 9.90 12.31
N ASN A 82 -10.66 11.03 12.30
CA ASN A 82 -9.34 11.10 11.69
C ASN A 82 -8.31 11.77 12.58
N ARG A 83 -7.07 11.27 12.55
CA ARG A 83 -5.92 11.86 13.24
C ARG A 83 -4.68 11.79 12.39
N TRP A 84 -3.82 12.79 12.50
CA TRP A 84 -2.44 12.64 12.04
C TRP A 84 -1.71 11.64 12.91
N VAL A 85 -0.87 10.81 12.29
CA VAL A 85 0.16 10.08 13.00
C VAL A 85 1.19 11.10 13.47
N ARG A 86 1.22 11.36 14.78
CA ARG A 86 2.12 12.33 15.41
C ARG A 86 3.52 11.74 15.53
N SER A 87 4.14 11.46 14.38
CA SER A 87 5.53 11.01 14.31
C SER A 87 6.47 12.07 14.88
N GLN A 88 7.68 11.66 15.24
CA GLN A 88 8.68 12.58 15.79
C GLN A 88 8.93 13.78 14.86
N GLY A 89 9.03 13.53 13.56
CA GLY A 89 9.23 14.59 12.56
C GLY A 89 8.04 15.56 12.47
N LEU A 90 6.81 15.06 12.49
CA LEU A 90 5.63 15.92 12.51
C LEU A 90 5.54 16.74 13.80
N LEU A 91 5.87 16.15 14.96
CA LEU A 91 5.90 16.88 16.23
C LEU A 91 6.94 18.01 16.22
N GLU A 92 8.09 17.82 15.57
CA GLU A 92 9.08 18.88 15.36
C GLU A 92 8.53 20.02 14.49
N GLU A 93 7.87 19.70 13.39
CA GLU A 93 7.24 20.69 12.50
C GLU A 93 6.10 21.44 13.19
N MET A 94 5.28 20.74 13.98
CA MET A 94 4.22 21.36 14.79
C MET A 94 4.78 22.35 15.81
N ARG A 95 5.90 22.02 16.47
CA ARG A 95 6.60 22.95 17.38
C ARG A 95 7.18 24.15 16.63
N ALA A 96 7.64 23.97 15.40
CA ALA A 96 8.19 25.03 14.57
C ALA A 96 7.11 25.87 13.84
N GLY A 97 5.88 25.36 13.73
CA GLY A 97 4.79 25.98 12.99
C GLY A 97 4.96 25.95 11.46
N ARG A 98 5.87 25.12 10.93
CA ARG A 98 6.19 25.00 9.50
C ARG A 98 6.87 23.67 9.19
N ALA A 99 6.88 23.29 7.91
CA ALA A 99 7.65 22.14 7.46
C ALA A 99 9.17 22.34 7.66
N LEU A 100 9.85 21.25 7.99
CA LEU A 100 11.29 21.16 8.30
C LEU A 100 11.98 20.04 7.51
N TYR A 101 11.21 19.07 7.02
CA TYR A 101 11.72 17.88 6.35
C TYR A 101 11.46 17.91 4.85
N TYR A 102 12.33 17.25 4.11
CA TYR A 102 12.28 17.08 2.67
C TYR A 102 11.61 15.74 2.30
N GLY A 103 11.21 15.64 1.03
CA GLY A 103 10.55 14.48 0.45
C GLY A 103 11.40 13.72 -0.57
N LEU A 104 10.81 12.69 -1.16
CA LEU A 104 11.44 11.75 -2.10
C LEU A 104 12.17 12.45 -3.26
N LEU A 105 11.58 13.52 -3.80
CA LEU A 105 12.14 14.26 -4.94
C LEU A 105 13.44 15.02 -4.64
N GLU A 106 13.75 15.21 -3.36
CA GLU A 106 14.95 15.88 -2.90
C GLU A 106 16.02 14.89 -2.39
N LEU A 107 15.71 13.60 -2.41
CA LEU A 107 16.64 12.55 -2.02
C LEU A 107 17.92 12.62 -2.86
N GLY A 108 19.03 12.87 -2.19
CA GLY A 108 20.36 12.97 -2.79
C GLY A 108 20.75 14.32 -3.39
N ARG A 109 19.91 15.35 -3.25
CA ARG A 109 20.14 16.70 -3.79
C ARG A 109 20.63 17.71 -2.74
N GLY A 110 21.02 17.26 -1.54
CA GLY A 110 21.60 18.11 -0.50
C GLY A 110 21.49 17.53 0.92
N GLU A 111 21.71 18.38 1.93
CA GLU A 111 21.69 18.03 3.36
C GLU A 111 20.26 17.95 3.96
N GLY A 112 19.26 17.62 3.14
CA GLY A 112 17.88 17.57 3.58
C GLY A 112 17.64 16.49 4.66
N ARG A 113 16.85 16.83 5.68
CA ARG A 113 16.36 15.87 6.68
C ARG A 113 15.11 15.16 6.15
N TYR A 114 15.00 13.85 6.36
CA TYR A 114 13.80 13.05 6.04
C TYR A 114 13.15 12.55 7.33
N LYS A 115 11.85 12.27 7.31
CA LYS A 115 11.09 11.84 8.49
C LYS A 115 10.29 10.57 8.22
N ASN A 116 10.02 9.84 9.29
CA ASN A 116 8.98 8.82 9.32
C ASN A 116 7.60 9.49 9.20
N THR A 117 6.88 9.25 8.10
CA THR A 117 5.52 9.77 7.91
C THR A 117 4.45 8.78 8.35
N ALA A 118 4.77 7.48 8.46
CA ALA A 118 3.84 6.40 8.77
C ALA A 118 2.54 6.44 7.94
N ASN A 119 2.66 6.76 6.64
CA ASN A 119 1.54 7.14 5.77
C ASN A 119 1.08 6.07 4.78
N THR A 120 1.80 4.95 4.69
CA THR A 120 1.62 3.98 3.61
C THR A 120 0.52 2.98 3.92
N ASN A 121 0.63 2.27 5.05
CA ASN A 121 -0.32 1.21 5.41
C ASN A 121 -0.66 1.22 6.90
N VAL A 122 -1.69 0.48 7.28
CA VAL A 122 -2.06 0.16 8.66
C VAL A 122 -2.03 -1.34 8.89
N LEU A 123 -1.59 -1.75 10.07
CA LEU A 123 -1.57 -3.16 10.48
C LEU A 123 -2.18 -3.30 11.88
N PHE A 124 -3.07 -4.28 12.05
CA PHE A 124 -3.45 -4.76 13.37
C PHE A 124 -2.86 -6.16 13.60
N HIS A 125 -1.97 -6.30 14.58
CA HIS A 125 -1.31 -7.57 14.90
C HIS A 125 -1.05 -7.68 16.40
N ALA A 126 -1.32 -8.84 17.00
CA ALA A 126 -1.08 -9.09 18.42
C ALA A 126 -1.63 -8.00 19.37
N GLY A 127 -2.82 -7.48 19.08
CA GLY A 127 -3.48 -6.43 19.87
C GLY A 127 -2.87 -5.02 19.72
N LYS A 128 -1.93 -4.84 18.79
CA LYS A 128 -1.30 -3.56 18.46
C LYS A 128 -1.75 -3.08 17.10
N PHE A 129 -1.88 -1.77 16.97
CA PHE A 129 -2.25 -1.11 15.72
C PHE A 129 -1.10 -0.20 15.28
N PHE A 130 -0.69 -0.29 14.02
CA PHE A 130 0.49 0.40 13.51
C PHE A 130 0.15 1.23 12.27
N GLY A 131 0.75 2.40 12.14
CA GLY A 131 0.97 3.08 10.86
C GLY A 131 2.36 2.73 10.33
N LEU A 132 2.46 2.44 9.03
CA LEU A 132 3.68 1.93 8.40
C LEU A 132 4.15 2.85 7.27
N MET A 133 5.48 2.95 7.11
CA MET A 133 6.15 3.55 5.94
C MET A 133 7.46 2.82 5.72
N GLU A 134 7.71 2.35 4.49
CA GLU A 134 8.73 1.34 4.17
C GLU A 134 10.19 1.73 4.47
N GLY A 135 10.45 3.02 4.73
CA GLY A 135 11.76 3.58 5.08
C GLY A 135 11.98 3.80 6.58
N ALA A 136 11.07 3.36 7.47
CA ALA A 136 11.18 3.62 8.90
C ALA A 136 10.62 2.48 9.78
N LEU A 137 10.74 2.64 11.10
CA LEU A 137 10.08 1.78 12.08
C LEU A 137 8.55 1.93 12.02
N PRO A 138 7.79 0.87 12.33
CA PRO A 138 6.34 1.00 12.49
C PRO A 138 6.02 1.97 13.63
N THR A 139 4.97 2.77 13.49
CA THR A 139 4.49 3.69 14.54
C THR A 139 3.23 3.12 15.19
N GLU A 140 3.29 2.76 16.46
CA GLU A 140 2.16 2.24 17.22
C GLU A 140 1.13 3.36 17.50
N LEU A 141 -0.14 3.01 17.32
CA LEU A 141 -1.30 3.86 17.50
C LEU A 141 -2.31 3.16 18.43
N ASP A 142 -3.11 3.95 19.13
CA ASP A 142 -4.32 3.45 19.76
C ASP A 142 -5.42 3.26 18.70
N PRO A 143 -6.00 2.05 18.54
CA PRO A 143 -6.92 1.78 17.43
C PRO A 143 -8.29 2.46 17.57
N VAL A 144 -8.65 2.95 18.76
CA VAL A 144 -9.93 3.62 19.01
C VAL A 144 -9.79 5.13 18.89
N SER A 145 -8.86 5.71 19.65
CA SER A 145 -8.62 7.16 19.68
C SER A 145 -7.72 7.66 18.55
N LEU A 146 -7.00 6.76 17.87
CA LEU A 146 -5.94 7.05 16.90
C LEU A 146 -4.76 7.82 17.49
N ALA A 147 -4.64 7.88 18.82
CA ALA A 147 -3.53 8.53 19.50
C ALA A 147 -2.22 7.80 19.21
N THR A 148 -1.18 8.55 18.80
CA THR A 148 0.15 7.99 18.57
C THR A 148 0.84 7.61 19.87
N ARG A 149 1.32 6.36 19.96
CA ARG A 149 2.06 5.82 21.10
C ARG A 149 3.58 5.93 20.91
N GLY A 150 4.06 5.83 19.67
CA GLY A 150 5.47 6.01 19.32
C GLY A 150 5.98 4.95 18.34
N GLU A 151 7.25 5.03 17.96
CA GLU A 151 7.88 4.03 17.12
C GLU A 151 8.06 2.70 17.89
N PHE A 152 7.90 1.59 17.20
CA PHE A 152 7.94 0.24 17.78
C PHE A 152 9.07 -0.58 17.16
N ASP A 153 10.07 -0.92 17.96
CA ASP A 153 11.30 -1.60 17.54
C ASP A 153 11.37 -3.08 17.97
N PHE A 154 10.22 -3.65 18.37
CA PHE A 154 10.11 -5.02 18.89
C PHE A 154 11.02 -5.28 20.11
N GLY A 155 11.20 -4.27 20.97
CA GLY A 155 12.06 -4.35 22.15
C GLY A 155 13.54 -4.29 21.77
N GLY A 156 13.88 -3.41 20.83
CA GLY A 156 15.22 -3.21 20.28
C GLY A 156 15.71 -4.29 19.32
N LYS A 157 14.84 -5.21 18.90
CA LYS A 157 15.22 -6.33 18.02
C LYS A 157 15.09 -6.01 16.54
N LEU A 158 14.33 -4.97 16.18
CA LEU A 158 14.25 -4.44 14.83
C LEU A 158 15.21 -3.25 14.70
N ALA A 159 16.31 -3.44 13.96
CA ALA A 159 17.39 -2.45 13.84
C ALA A 159 17.28 -1.53 12.60
N GLY A 160 16.17 -1.60 11.86
CA GLY A 160 16.01 -0.90 10.58
C GLY A 160 14.55 -0.80 10.16
N PRO A 161 14.28 -0.45 8.89
CA PRO A 161 12.92 -0.25 8.42
C PRO A 161 12.10 -1.54 8.44
N MET A 162 10.79 -1.38 8.55
CA MET A 162 9.79 -2.42 8.31
C MET A 162 9.01 -2.07 7.06
N THR A 163 8.83 -3.04 6.15
CA THR A 163 7.96 -2.90 4.98
C THR A 163 6.56 -2.42 5.40
N ALA A 164 5.93 -1.62 4.54
CA ALA A 164 4.52 -1.27 4.69
C ALA A 164 3.58 -2.42 4.34
N HIS A 165 4.08 -3.56 3.84
CA HIS A 165 3.26 -4.68 3.38
C HIS A 165 3.53 -6.00 4.12
N PRO A 166 3.45 -6.02 5.46
CA PRO A 166 3.61 -7.27 6.20
C PRO A 166 2.42 -8.21 5.93
N LYS A 167 2.64 -9.52 6.06
CA LYS A 167 1.63 -10.56 5.83
C LYS A 167 1.37 -11.31 7.14
N VAL A 168 0.12 -11.37 7.57
CA VAL A 168 -0.30 -12.20 8.71
C VAL A 168 -0.81 -13.53 8.18
N ASP A 169 -0.22 -14.65 8.58
CA ASP A 169 -0.75 -15.97 8.17
C ASP A 169 -2.09 -16.20 8.89
N PRO A 170 -3.21 -16.41 8.17
CA PRO A 170 -4.52 -16.60 8.79
C PRO A 170 -4.64 -17.90 9.59
N VAL A 171 -3.69 -18.85 9.47
CA VAL A 171 -3.70 -20.10 10.25
C VAL A 171 -2.87 -20.00 11.52
N THR A 172 -1.62 -19.53 11.43
CA THR A 172 -0.73 -19.46 12.61
C THR A 172 -0.88 -18.16 13.39
N GLY A 173 -1.43 -17.12 12.75
CA GLY A 173 -1.47 -15.76 13.27
C GLY A 173 -0.10 -15.09 13.33
N GLU A 174 0.93 -15.67 12.72
CA GLU A 174 2.28 -15.11 12.71
C GLU A 174 2.42 -14.00 11.67
N LEU A 175 3.31 -13.03 11.96
CA LEU A 175 3.59 -11.89 11.09
C LEU A 175 4.89 -12.11 10.33
N PHE A 176 4.83 -12.06 9.01
CA PHE A 176 5.97 -12.12 8.10
C PHE A 176 6.20 -10.72 7.54
N PHE A 177 7.45 -10.25 7.58
CA PHE A 177 7.80 -8.93 7.05
C PHE A 177 9.29 -8.87 6.72
N PHE A 178 9.71 -7.75 6.13
CA PHE A 178 11.12 -7.52 5.81
C PHE A 178 11.48 -6.05 6.00
N GLY A 179 12.77 -5.74 5.93
CA GLY A 179 13.29 -4.39 5.73
C GLY A 179 14.30 -4.41 4.59
N TYR A 180 14.29 -3.38 3.74
CA TYR A 180 15.29 -3.20 2.69
C TYR A 180 16.17 -1.98 2.95
N SER A 181 17.35 -1.96 2.34
CA SER A 181 18.38 -0.95 2.55
C SER A 181 19.20 -0.74 1.29
N PRO A 182 19.72 0.46 1.03
CA PRO A 182 20.70 0.67 -0.03
C PRO A 182 22.11 0.15 0.35
N ILE A 183 22.28 -0.37 1.57
CA ILE A 183 23.53 -0.93 2.11
C ILE A 183 23.35 -2.42 2.38
N ALA A 184 24.36 -3.24 2.03
CA ALA A 184 24.37 -4.67 2.26
C ALA A 184 24.04 -5.00 3.74
N PRO A 185 23.19 -5.99 4.03
CA PRO A 185 22.70 -7.08 3.16
C PRO A 185 21.60 -6.71 2.16
N TYR A 186 21.21 -5.43 2.04
CA TYR A 186 20.13 -4.92 1.19
C TYR A 186 18.72 -5.38 1.54
N LEU A 187 18.53 -6.60 2.03
CA LEU A 187 17.25 -7.16 2.43
C LEU A 187 17.40 -8.03 3.68
N THR A 188 16.52 -7.83 4.66
CA THR A 188 16.47 -8.64 5.89
C THR A 188 15.05 -9.12 6.11
N PHE A 189 14.87 -10.44 6.22
CA PHE A 189 13.59 -11.07 6.52
C PHE A 189 13.37 -11.16 8.03
N TYR A 190 12.13 -10.96 8.45
CA TYR A 190 11.70 -11.00 9.84
C TYR A 190 10.43 -11.84 9.98
N ARG A 191 10.33 -12.55 11.12
CA ARG A 191 9.10 -13.21 11.54
C ARG A 191 8.81 -12.90 13.00
N ALA A 192 7.59 -12.48 13.30
CA ALA A 192 7.08 -12.40 14.66
C ALA A 192 6.00 -13.47 14.89
N ASP A 193 5.95 -14.01 16.10
CA ASP A 193 4.90 -14.94 16.50
C ASP A 193 3.53 -14.25 16.62
N SER A 194 2.47 -15.02 16.87
CA SER A 194 1.10 -14.50 17.03
C SER A 194 0.89 -13.63 18.26
N ALA A 195 1.83 -13.66 19.22
CA ALA A 195 1.86 -12.76 20.37
C ALA A 195 2.68 -11.48 20.10
N GLY A 196 3.27 -11.33 18.91
CA GLY A 196 4.02 -10.16 18.50
C GLY A 196 5.48 -10.16 18.92
N HIS A 197 6.05 -11.29 19.36
CA HIS A 197 7.47 -11.39 19.64
C HIS A 197 8.26 -11.67 18.36
N LEU A 198 9.33 -10.91 18.12
CA LEU A 198 10.24 -11.21 17.02
C LEU A 198 11.00 -12.53 17.28
N VAL A 199 10.77 -13.52 16.42
CA VAL A 199 11.31 -14.90 16.54
C VAL A 199 12.30 -15.28 15.45
N ALA A 200 12.38 -14.52 14.36
CA ALA A 200 13.41 -14.69 13.33
C ALA A 200 13.89 -13.34 12.77
N VAL A 201 15.20 -13.27 12.49
CA VAL A 201 15.89 -12.17 11.81
C VAL A 201 16.91 -12.80 10.87
N GLU A 202 16.71 -12.67 9.57
CA GLU A 202 17.49 -13.38 8.56
C GLU A 202 18.01 -12.36 7.50
N PRO A 203 19.26 -11.87 7.63
CA PRO A 203 19.93 -11.04 6.63
C PRO A 203 20.14 -11.81 5.33
N LEU A 204 19.42 -11.48 4.26
CA LEU A 204 19.40 -12.31 3.04
C LEU A 204 20.58 -11.96 2.12
N PRO A 205 21.40 -12.95 1.69
CA PRO A 205 22.44 -12.72 0.69
C PRO A 205 21.85 -12.65 -0.73
N GLY A 206 22.63 -12.20 -1.71
CA GLY A 206 22.36 -12.47 -3.14
C GLY A 206 21.41 -11.52 -3.88
N GLY A 207 21.01 -10.40 -3.28
CA GLY A 207 20.29 -9.30 -3.94
C GLY A 207 21.18 -8.13 -4.36
N PHE A 208 20.56 -7.07 -4.87
CA PHE A 208 21.19 -5.78 -5.17
C PHE A 208 20.39 -4.64 -4.51
N PRO A 209 20.98 -3.44 -4.30
CA PRO A 209 20.27 -2.35 -3.64
C PRO A 209 19.15 -1.83 -4.54
N ALA A 210 17.91 -2.15 -4.19
CA ALA A 210 16.72 -1.78 -4.93
C ALA A 210 15.57 -1.45 -3.99
N MET A 211 14.58 -0.75 -4.52
CA MET A 211 13.27 -0.65 -3.86
C MET A 211 12.61 -2.03 -3.89
N VAL A 212 12.27 -2.54 -2.71
CA VAL A 212 11.45 -3.75 -2.55
C VAL A 212 10.20 -3.33 -1.79
N HIS A 213 9.10 -3.10 -2.50
CA HIS A 213 7.88 -2.53 -1.91
C HIS A 213 7.07 -3.59 -1.16
N ASP A 214 6.75 -4.69 -1.85
CA ASP A 214 5.94 -5.80 -1.33
C ASP A 214 6.65 -7.15 -1.56
N PHE A 215 6.08 -8.20 -0.98
CA PHE A 215 6.52 -9.57 -1.07
C PHE A 215 5.30 -10.50 -0.99
N ALA A 216 5.47 -11.78 -1.27
CA ALA A 216 4.42 -12.77 -1.16
C ALA A 216 4.70 -13.82 -0.07
N LEU A 217 3.64 -14.37 0.50
CA LEU A 217 3.66 -15.49 1.43
C LEU A 217 2.89 -16.65 0.80
N THR A 218 3.40 -17.88 0.95
CA THR A 218 2.67 -19.13 0.68
C THR A 218 2.64 -19.99 1.94
N GLU A 219 2.04 -21.17 1.85
CA GLU A 219 2.05 -22.14 2.96
C GLU A 219 3.47 -22.50 3.42
N HIS A 220 4.44 -22.61 2.50
CA HIS A 220 5.82 -23.02 2.81
C HIS A 220 6.91 -22.01 2.44
N TYR A 221 6.61 -20.96 1.66
CA TYR A 221 7.60 -20.01 1.15
C TYR A 221 7.25 -18.55 1.46
N VAL A 222 8.31 -17.74 1.48
CA VAL A 222 8.30 -16.29 1.37
C VAL A 222 8.96 -15.96 0.03
N VAL A 223 8.31 -15.14 -0.79
CA VAL A 223 8.81 -14.76 -2.12
C VAL A 223 9.06 -13.26 -2.17
N PHE A 224 10.30 -12.87 -2.48
CA PHE A 224 10.71 -11.47 -2.66
C PHE A 224 10.84 -11.12 -4.14
N PHE A 225 10.41 -9.92 -4.53
CA PHE A 225 10.55 -9.40 -5.90
C PHE A 225 11.55 -8.25 -5.90
N VAL A 226 12.83 -8.54 -6.11
CA VAL A 226 13.87 -7.51 -6.23
C VAL A 226 13.86 -7.01 -7.66
N CYS A 227 13.06 -5.97 -7.89
CA CYS A 227 12.85 -5.35 -9.20
C CYS A 227 14.01 -4.41 -9.56
N PRO A 228 14.28 -4.14 -10.86
CA PRO A 228 15.42 -3.34 -11.29
C PRO A 228 15.23 -1.81 -11.11
N LEU A 229 14.51 -1.39 -10.07
CA LEU A 229 14.50 0.00 -9.61
C LEU A 229 15.54 0.15 -8.50
N THR A 230 16.79 0.43 -8.89
CA THR A 230 17.93 0.43 -7.98
C THR A 230 17.94 1.64 -7.07
N PHE A 231 18.38 1.45 -5.83
CA PHE A 231 18.49 2.47 -4.79
C PHE A 231 19.96 2.65 -4.39
N ARG A 232 20.69 3.53 -5.08
CA ARG A 232 22.15 3.63 -4.96
C ARG A 232 22.60 4.92 -4.29
N LEU A 233 23.23 4.81 -3.12
CA LEU A 233 23.79 5.97 -2.41
C LEU A 233 25.06 6.51 -3.08
N GLU A 234 25.72 5.72 -3.92
CA GLU A 234 26.89 6.15 -4.69
C GLU A 234 26.57 7.28 -5.67
N ARG A 235 25.28 7.50 -5.96
CA ARG A 235 24.79 8.59 -6.83
C ARG A 235 24.53 9.89 -6.06
N LEU A 236 24.62 9.90 -4.73
CA LEU A 236 24.46 11.11 -3.93
C LEU A 236 25.47 12.18 -4.37
N GLY A 237 24.98 13.39 -4.64
CA GLY A 237 25.82 14.50 -5.11
C GLY A 237 26.24 14.42 -6.58
N SER A 238 25.73 13.46 -7.35
CA SER A 238 25.85 13.41 -8.81
C SER A 238 24.55 13.86 -9.49
N ASP A 239 24.57 14.03 -10.82
CA ASP A 239 23.37 14.32 -11.61
C ASP A 239 22.46 13.09 -11.81
N GLN A 240 22.89 11.91 -11.36
CA GLN A 240 22.14 10.66 -11.47
C GLN A 240 21.13 10.53 -10.33
N PRO A 241 19.89 10.04 -10.60
CA PRO A 241 18.90 9.86 -9.56
C PRO A 241 19.26 8.68 -8.65
N VAL A 242 19.04 8.85 -7.35
CA VAL A 242 19.29 7.82 -6.32
C VAL A 242 18.44 6.56 -6.59
N PHE A 243 17.21 6.75 -7.08
CA PHE A 243 16.40 5.69 -7.66
C PHE A 243 16.50 5.70 -9.19
N ALA A 244 16.88 4.58 -9.81
CA ALA A 244 16.92 4.48 -11.28
C ALA A 244 16.44 3.12 -11.78
N TRP A 245 15.78 3.12 -12.93
CA TRP A 245 15.37 1.92 -13.65
C TRP A 245 16.55 1.35 -14.46
N GLU A 246 16.99 0.14 -14.14
CA GLU A 246 18.15 -0.56 -14.75
C GLU A 246 17.72 -1.95 -15.26
N PRO A 247 16.89 -2.04 -16.32
CA PRO A 247 16.21 -3.26 -16.74
C PRO A 247 17.15 -4.41 -17.13
N GLU A 248 18.41 -4.12 -17.45
CA GLU A 248 19.46 -5.10 -17.71
C GLU A 248 19.78 -6.00 -16.52
N LEU A 249 19.41 -5.60 -15.29
CA LEU A 249 19.54 -6.43 -14.10
C LEU A 249 18.46 -7.52 -14.00
N GLY A 250 17.36 -7.39 -14.75
CA GLY A 250 16.18 -8.24 -14.62
C GLY A 250 15.48 -8.10 -13.27
N THR A 251 14.49 -8.95 -13.03
CA THR A 251 13.86 -9.11 -11.71
C THR A 251 14.43 -10.34 -11.02
N LEU A 252 14.90 -10.23 -9.77
CA LEU A 252 15.29 -11.40 -8.99
C LEU A 252 14.13 -11.85 -8.09
N TRP A 253 13.75 -13.11 -8.24
CA TRP A 253 12.70 -13.77 -7.47
C TRP A 253 13.33 -14.60 -6.36
N GLY A 254 13.26 -14.11 -5.13
CA GLY A 254 13.87 -14.75 -3.96
C GLY A 254 12.88 -15.69 -3.28
N CYS A 255 13.04 -16.99 -3.46
CA CYS A 255 12.22 -18.02 -2.82
C CYS A 255 12.92 -18.51 -1.55
N LEU A 256 12.39 -18.13 -0.38
CA LEU A 256 12.89 -18.55 0.92
C LEU A 256 11.87 -19.49 1.57
N PRO A 257 12.24 -20.71 2.00
CA PRO A 257 11.37 -21.49 2.88
C PRO A 257 11.00 -20.65 4.10
N ARG A 258 9.71 -20.49 4.43
CA ARG A 258 9.24 -19.46 5.37
C ARG A 258 9.76 -19.61 6.81
N TYR A 259 10.23 -20.80 7.17
CA TYR A 259 10.91 -21.11 8.44
C TYR A 259 12.40 -21.46 8.26
N GLY A 260 12.92 -21.29 7.05
CA GLY A 260 14.32 -21.49 6.70
C GLY A 260 15.21 -20.34 7.20
N LYS A 261 16.49 -20.45 6.85
CA LYS A 261 17.54 -19.49 7.18
C LYS A 261 17.96 -18.69 5.96
N ALA A 262 18.65 -17.58 6.18
CA ALA A 262 19.16 -16.74 5.10
C ALA A 262 19.92 -17.51 4.00
N LYS A 263 20.65 -18.57 4.35
CA LYS A 263 21.38 -19.42 3.41
C LYS A 263 20.49 -20.31 2.51
N ASP A 264 19.23 -20.47 2.87
CA ASP A 264 18.26 -21.35 2.19
C ASP A 264 17.47 -20.59 1.12
N ILE A 265 17.72 -19.28 0.94
CA ILE A 265 17.11 -18.50 -0.14
C ILE A 265 17.67 -18.93 -1.49
N GLN A 266 16.77 -19.10 -2.45
CA GLN A 266 17.09 -19.31 -3.85
C GLN A 266 16.67 -18.09 -4.66
N TRP A 267 17.60 -17.51 -5.42
CA TRP A 267 17.32 -16.41 -6.34
C TRP A 267 17.19 -16.93 -7.75
N ILE A 268 16.06 -16.62 -8.38
CA ILE A 268 15.75 -17.01 -9.76
C ILE A 268 15.58 -15.74 -10.58
N ALA A 269 16.32 -15.63 -11.67
CA ALA A 269 16.23 -14.48 -12.57
C ALA A 269 14.96 -14.57 -13.42
N GLY A 270 14.29 -13.44 -13.60
CA GLY A 270 13.17 -13.29 -14.53
C GLY A 270 13.25 -11.97 -15.29
N ASP A 271 12.36 -11.82 -16.26
CA ASP A 271 12.27 -10.60 -17.07
C ASP A 271 12.04 -9.35 -16.21
N PRO A 272 12.55 -8.17 -16.62
CA PRO A 272 12.39 -6.94 -15.85
C PRO A 272 10.92 -6.54 -15.76
N CYS A 273 10.49 -6.25 -14.53
CA CYS A 273 9.19 -5.69 -14.22
C CYS A 273 9.26 -4.93 -12.90
N PHE A 274 8.21 -4.18 -12.58
CA PHE A 274 8.05 -3.62 -11.24
C PHE A 274 6.73 -4.09 -10.63
N ILE A 275 6.75 -4.39 -9.34
CA ILE A 275 5.59 -4.85 -8.60
C ILE A 275 5.49 -3.95 -7.37
N PHE A 276 4.46 -3.10 -7.34
CA PHE A 276 4.05 -2.47 -6.08
C PHE A 276 3.34 -3.53 -5.24
N HIS A 277 2.24 -4.11 -5.72
CA HIS A 277 1.43 -4.99 -4.86
C HIS A 277 1.23 -6.40 -5.39
N SER A 278 1.36 -7.35 -4.48
CA SER A 278 0.90 -8.72 -4.63
C SER A 278 -0.58 -8.83 -4.25
N MET A 279 -1.33 -9.61 -5.04
CA MET A 279 -2.70 -10.00 -4.72
C MET A 279 -2.70 -11.15 -3.70
N ASN A 280 -2.05 -12.25 -4.06
CA ASN A 280 -1.83 -13.42 -3.21
C ASN A 280 -0.77 -14.32 -3.85
N ALA A 281 -0.30 -15.32 -3.10
CA ALA A 281 0.53 -16.39 -3.62
C ALA A 281 0.17 -17.73 -2.98
N PHE A 282 0.49 -18.82 -3.67
CA PHE A 282 0.25 -20.19 -3.20
C PHE A 282 1.15 -21.17 -3.94
N GLU A 283 1.15 -22.43 -3.52
CA GLU A 283 1.90 -23.50 -4.19
C GLU A 283 0.96 -24.40 -5.00
N ASP A 284 1.36 -24.74 -6.23
CA ASP A 284 0.64 -25.68 -7.09
C ASP A 284 1.63 -26.63 -7.76
N ARG A 285 1.48 -27.93 -7.51
CA ARG A 285 2.26 -29.02 -8.15
C ARG A 285 3.78 -28.81 -8.09
N GLY A 286 4.28 -28.24 -6.99
CA GLY A 286 5.72 -27.99 -6.80
C GLY A 286 6.24 -26.69 -7.40
N THR A 287 5.36 -25.87 -7.99
CA THR A 287 5.66 -24.49 -8.39
C THR A 287 5.03 -23.51 -7.39
N ILE A 288 5.56 -22.29 -7.33
CA ILE A 288 4.99 -21.18 -6.57
C ILE A 288 4.25 -20.28 -7.55
N VAL A 289 2.98 -20.01 -7.27
CA VAL A 289 2.13 -19.11 -8.04
C VAL A 289 2.07 -17.78 -7.30
N VAL A 290 2.33 -16.68 -7.99
CA VAL A 290 2.24 -15.32 -7.44
C VAL A 290 1.40 -14.46 -8.36
N ASP A 291 0.31 -13.91 -7.83
CA ASP A 291 -0.57 -13.00 -8.55
C ASP A 291 -0.30 -11.56 -8.12
N VAL A 292 -0.12 -10.64 -9.07
CA VAL A 292 0.38 -9.27 -8.80
C VAL A 292 -0.26 -8.24 -9.72
N ALA A 293 -0.26 -6.98 -9.28
CA ALA A 293 -0.41 -5.82 -10.18
C ALA A 293 0.99 -5.48 -10.76
N ARG A 294 1.23 -5.86 -12.02
CA ARG A 294 2.56 -5.77 -12.64
C ARG A 294 2.69 -4.54 -13.52
N TYR A 295 3.75 -3.79 -13.30
CA TYR A 295 4.19 -2.69 -14.16
C TYR A 295 5.30 -3.18 -15.11
N PRO A 296 5.25 -2.83 -16.41
CA PRO A 296 6.35 -3.09 -17.33
C PRO A 296 7.67 -2.40 -16.98
N GLU A 297 7.58 -1.21 -16.41
CA GLU A 297 8.72 -0.41 -15.98
C GLU A 297 8.27 0.53 -14.87
N LEU A 298 9.22 1.04 -14.09
CA LEU A 298 8.97 2.12 -13.15
C LEU A 298 10.07 3.17 -13.25
N GLN A 299 9.71 4.39 -13.65
CA GLN A 299 10.65 5.51 -13.70
C GLN A 299 10.34 6.49 -12.58
N LEU A 300 11.24 6.56 -11.60
CA LEU A 300 11.21 7.57 -10.54
C LEU A 300 12.17 8.71 -10.90
N SER A 301 11.94 9.39 -12.03
CA SER A 301 12.77 10.52 -12.45
C SER A 301 11.97 11.81 -12.56
N ASP A 302 12.56 12.89 -12.05
CA ASP A 302 12.15 14.26 -12.35
C ASP A 302 12.77 14.63 -13.70
N LEU A 303 12.05 14.38 -14.80
CA LEU A 303 12.52 14.78 -16.13
C LEU A 303 12.36 16.31 -16.33
N GLY A 304 13.24 17.08 -15.67
CA GLY A 304 13.91 18.26 -16.21
C GLY A 304 13.11 19.54 -16.47
N GLU A 305 13.53 20.64 -15.83
CA GLU A 305 13.58 22.09 -16.21
C GLU A 305 12.57 22.74 -17.17
N THR A 306 11.55 22.07 -17.69
CA THR A 306 10.52 22.66 -18.56
C THR A 306 9.17 22.65 -17.87
N GLU A 307 8.37 23.70 -18.09
CA GLU A 307 7.12 24.02 -17.38
C GLU A 307 5.99 22.95 -17.44
N GLN A 308 6.25 21.76 -17.99
CA GLN A 308 5.30 20.67 -18.15
C GLN A 308 5.69 19.35 -17.44
N SER A 309 6.85 19.26 -16.77
CA SER A 309 7.47 17.95 -16.50
C SER A 309 7.75 17.55 -15.04
N SER A 310 7.28 18.27 -14.03
CA SER A 310 7.34 17.77 -12.64
C SER A 310 6.26 16.71 -12.37
N ARG A 311 6.42 15.54 -12.97
CA ARG A 311 5.52 14.41 -12.79
C ARG A 311 6.40 13.18 -12.56
N LEU A 312 6.34 12.64 -11.34
CA LEU A 312 6.78 11.26 -11.09
C LEU A 312 5.80 10.37 -11.88
N PHE A 313 6.10 10.13 -13.16
CA PHE A 313 5.24 9.33 -14.01
C PHE A 313 5.51 7.87 -13.74
N VAL A 314 4.52 7.19 -13.17
CA VAL A 314 4.30 5.81 -13.55
C VAL A 314 3.62 5.85 -14.93
N THR A 315 4.41 5.95 -16.01
CA THR A 315 3.91 5.91 -17.40
C THR A 315 3.24 4.58 -17.72
N ALA A 316 3.79 3.54 -17.10
CA ALA A 316 3.37 2.16 -17.12
C ALA A 316 2.00 1.98 -16.44
N VAL A 317 1.10 1.30 -17.14
CA VAL A 317 -0.19 0.91 -16.58
C VAL A 317 0.00 -0.45 -15.91
N PRO A 318 -0.33 -0.58 -14.62
CA PRO A 318 -0.33 -1.88 -13.98
C PRO A 318 -1.50 -2.71 -14.46
N THR A 319 -1.24 -3.97 -14.79
CA THR A 319 -2.26 -4.94 -15.15
C THR A 319 -2.15 -6.19 -14.28
N LEU A 320 -3.19 -7.02 -14.26
CA LEU A 320 -3.20 -8.22 -13.42
C LEU A 320 -2.38 -9.31 -14.09
N TRP A 321 -1.37 -9.84 -13.40
CA TRP A 321 -0.49 -10.90 -13.89
C TRP A 321 -0.44 -12.08 -12.92
N ARG A 322 -0.20 -13.27 -13.47
CA ARG A 322 0.15 -14.48 -12.71
C ARG A 322 1.54 -14.92 -13.11
N PHE A 323 2.43 -15.01 -12.13
CA PHE A 323 3.74 -15.63 -12.27
C PHE A 323 3.72 -17.05 -11.74
N ARG A 324 4.39 -17.96 -12.43
CA ARG A 324 4.73 -19.30 -11.96
C ARG A 324 6.24 -19.40 -11.84
N ILE A 325 6.68 -19.74 -10.64
CA ILE A 325 8.09 -19.92 -10.29
C ILE A 325 8.30 -21.41 -10.08
N ASP A 326 9.22 -22.03 -10.79
CA ASP A 326 9.66 -23.40 -10.54
C ASP A 326 11.04 -23.37 -9.85
N PRO A 327 11.11 -23.58 -8.52
CA PRO A 327 12.38 -23.59 -7.81
C PRO A 327 13.33 -24.71 -8.25
N LYS A 328 12.83 -25.81 -8.82
CA LYS A 328 13.68 -26.92 -9.27
C LYS A 328 14.24 -26.67 -10.66
N ALA A 329 13.43 -26.12 -11.57
CA ALA A 329 13.85 -25.77 -12.91
C ALA A 329 14.58 -24.41 -12.98
N GLU A 330 14.49 -23.61 -11.91
CA GLU A 330 15.01 -22.24 -11.83
C GLU A 330 14.42 -21.34 -12.93
N THR A 331 13.10 -21.43 -13.12
CA THR A 331 12.38 -20.63 -14.12
C THR A 331 11.27 -19.78 -13.48
N VAL A 332 11.00 -18.64 -14.12
CA VAL A 332 9.87 -17.76 -13.81
C VAL A 332 9.14 -17.44 -15.11
N GLU A 333 7.86 -17.79 -15.17
CA GLU A 333 7.01 -17.53 -16.33
C GLU A 333 5.83 -16.64 -15.91
N GLY A 334 5.61 -15.53 -16.62
CA GLY A 334 4.52 -14.60 -16.36
C GLY A 334 3.45 -14.64 -17.46
N GLU A 335 2.19 -14.56 -17.05
CA GLU A 335 1.04 -14.45 -17.96
C GLU A 335 0.15 -13.27 -17.53
N GLU A 336 -0.21 -12.40 -18.49
CA GLU A 336 -1.21 -11.36 -18.27
C GLU A 336 -2.61 -11.99 -18.18
N ARG A 337 -3.36 -11.59 -17.16
CA ARG A 337 -4.67 -12.17 -16.81
C ARG A 337 -5.82 -11.20 -17.02
N CYS A 338 -5.54 -9.91 -16.96
CA CYS A 338 -6.49 -8.85 -17.27
C CYS A 338 -5.74 -7.61 -17.76
N GLU A 339 -5.98 -7.19 -19.00
CA GLU A 339 -5.34 -6.03 -19.64
C GLU A 339 -5.85 -4.66 -19.11
N THR A 340 -6.86 -4.69 -18.22
CA THR A 340 -7.40 -3.45 -17.63
C THR A 340 -6.46 -2.94 -16.56
N LEU A 341 -6.27 -1.62 -16.51
CA LEU A 341 -5.54 -0.97 -15.43
C LEU A 341 -6.13 -1.41 -14.09
N CYS A 342 -5.31 -2.00 -13.24
CA CYS A 342 -5.69 -2.37 -11.89
C CYS A 342 -4.54 -2.26 -10.90
N GLU A 343 -4.86 -1.87 -9.68
CA GLU A 343 -3.94 -1.77 -8.55
C GLU A 343 -4.70 -1.94 -7.23
N PHE A 344 -4.00 -1.86 -6.10
CA PHE A 344 -4.50 -2.17 -4.78
C PHE A 344 -5.22 -3.52 -4.75
N PRO A 345 -4.57 -4.60 -5.22
CA PRO A 345 -5.16 -5.93 -5.23
C PRO A 345 -5.35 -6.44 -3.80
N ARG A 346 -6.49 -7.06 -3.55
CA ARG A 346 -6.89 -7.63 -2.27
C ARG A 346 -7.59 -8.97 -2.48
N VAL A 347 -7.54 -9.79 -1.44
CA VAL A 347 -8.22 -11.09 -1.38
C VAL A 347 -8.97 -11.18 -0.07
N ASP A 348 -9.75 -12.25 0.09
CA ASP A 348 -10.18 -12.67 1.42
C ASP A 348 -8.94 -13.05 2.25
N GLU A 349 -8.61 -12.27 3.28
CA GLU A 349 -7.37 -12.47 4.03
C GLU A 349 -7.28 -13.85 4.71
N ARG A 350 -8.41 -14.56 4.85
CA ARG A 350 -8.47 -15.95 5.35
C ARG A 350 -7.80 -16.97 4.41
N VAL A 351 -7.62 -16.63 3.13
CA VAL A 351 -6.96 -17.48 2.13
C VAL A 351 -5.57 -16.98 1.73
N LEU A 352 -5.03 -15.99 2.46
CA LEU A 352 -3.66 -15.52 2.23
C LEU A 352 -2.67 -16.69 2.32
N GLY A 353 -1.80 -16.80 1.30
CA GLY A 353 -0.80 -17.86 1.19
C GLY A 353 -1.31 -19.21 0.69
N ARG A 354 -2.58 -19.29 0.27
CA ARG A 354 -3.26 -20.55 -0.08
C ARG A 354 -3.99 -20.43 -1.42
N PRO A 355 -4.31 -21.57 -2.07
CA PRO A 355 -5.14 -21.56 -3.27
C PRO A 355 -6.44 -20.81 -3.00
N TYR A 356 -6.79 -19.92 -3.91
CA TYR A 356 -7.92 -19.01 -3.79
C TYR A 356 -8.59 -18.80 -5.15
N ARG A 357 -9.82 -18.31 -5.11
CA ARG A 357 -10.65 -18.08 -6.29
C ARG A 357 -10.85 -16.60 -6.59
N TYR A 358 -11.07 -15.75 -5.59
CA TYR A 358 -11.52 -14.38 -5.80
C TYR A 358 -10.45 -13.34 -5.44
N GLY A 359 -10.11 -12.50 -6.41
CA GLY A 359 -9.34 -11.28 -6.21
C GLY A 359 -10.19 -10.03 -6.43
N PHE A 360 -9.88 -8.96 -5.70
CA PHE A 360 -10.48 -7.64 -5.85
C PHE A 360 -9.39 -6.61 -6.11
N ALA A 361 -9.67 -5.55 -6.84
CA ALA A 361 -8.71 -4.47 -7.05
C ALA A 361 -9.42 -3.15 -7.37
N ALA A 362 -8.76 -2.03 -7.12
CA ALA A 362 -9.14 -0.77 -7.74
C ALA A 362 -8.78 -0.84 -9.23
N ALA A 363 -9.67 -0.39 -10.10
CA ALA A 363 -9.50 -0.50 -11.55
C ALA A 363 -9.94 0.78 -12.26
N GLY A 364 -9.59 0.91 -13.53
CA GLY A 364 -10.07 2.07 -14.28
C GLY A 364 -9.60 2.11 -15.72
N LYS A 365 -10.02 3.18 -16.39
CA LYS A 365 -9.43 3.55 -17.68
C LYS A 365 -8.13 4.31 -17.41
N ARG A 366 -7.15 4.13 -18.29
CA ARG A 366 -5.95 4.97 -18.28
C ARG A 366 -6.38 6.44 -18.39
N ALA A 367 -6.15 7.24 -17.35
CA ALA A 367 -6.42 8.66 -17.41
C ALA A 367 -5.46 9.29 -18.43
N ALA A 368 -5.98 9.83 -19.53
CA ALA A 368 -5.17 10.57 -20.49
C ALA A 368 -4.57 11.81 -19.81
N GLY A 369 -3.28 11.77 -19.48
CA GLY A 369 -2.53 12.93 -18.96
C GLY A 369 -2.65 13.24 -17.47
N GLY A 370 -3.05 12.28 -16.62
CA GLY A 370 -3.14 12.44 -15.15
C GLY A 370 -1.81 12.31 -14.39
N VAL A 371 -1.83 12.69 -13.10
CA VAL A 371 -0.67 12.76 -12.18
C VAL A 371 -0.52 11.48 -11.32
N ALA A 372 -1.60 10.72 -11.15
CA ALA A 372 -1.65 9.38 -10.56
C ALA A 372 -2.93 8.67 -11.04
N PRO A 373 -3.02 7.32 -11.01
CA PRO A 373 -4.24 6.63 -11.43
C PRO A 373 -5.40 6.98 -10.50
N LYS A 374 -6.41 7.65 -11.05
CA LYS A 374 -7.74 7.74 -10.44
C LYS A 374 -8.53 6.52 -10.88
N PHE A 375 -8.96 5.68 -9.94
CA PHE A 375 -9.68 4.45 -10.25
C PHE A 375 -11.17 4.71 -10.39
N SER A 376 -11.68 4.64 -11.61
CA SER A 376 -13.11 4.84 -11.91
C SER A 376 -13.96 3.61 -11.68
N CYS A 377 -13.33 2.46 -11.41
CA CYS A 377 -14.00 1.18 -11.26
C CYS A 377 -13.38 0.34 -10.14
N LEU A 378 -14.06 -0.74 -9.79
CA LEU A 378 -13.49 -1.88 -9.08
C LEU A 378 -13.45 -3.09 -10.00
N LEU A 379 -12.49 -3.97 -9.77
CA LEU A 379 -12.35 -5.27 -10.41
C LEU A 379 -12.64 -6.36 -9.37
N ARG A 380 -13.40 -7.38 -9.76
CA ARG A 380 -13.41 -8.71 -9.14
C ARG A 380 -12.95 -9.73 -10.19
N TYR A 381 -11.90 -10.47 -9.89
CA TYR A 381 -11.38 -11.53 -10.75
C TYR A 381 -11.69 -12.91 -10.16
N ASP A 382 -12.29 -13.80 -10.96
CA ASP A 382 -12.52 -15.20 -10.62
C ASP A 382 -11.45 -16.07 -11.28
N TRP A 383 -10.48 -16.54 -10.50
CA TRP A 383 -9.34 -17.32 -10.96
C TRP A 383 -9.69 -18.71 -11.46
N ASN A 384 -10.85 -19.26 -11.07
CA ASN A 384 -11.29 -20.56 -11.55
C ASN A 384 -11.88 -20.47 -12.97
N THR A 385 -12.57 -19.38 -13.29
CA THR A 385 -13.19 -19.18 -14.60
C THR A 385 -12.40 -18.26 -15.53
N GLY A 386 -11.42 -17.53 -15.01
CA GLY A 386 -10.69 -16.47 -15.71
C GLY A 386 -11.55 -15.23 -16.00
N THR A 387 -12.63 -15.02 -15.25
CA THR A 387 -13.59 -13.94 -15.51
C THR A 387 -13.25 -12.68 -14.71
N ALA A 388 -13.12 -11.56 -15.40
CA ALA A 388 -13.04 -10.23 -14.80
C ALA A 388 -14.43 -9.57 -14.80
N THR A 389 -14.93 -9.22 -13.63
CA THR A 389 -16.17 -8.45 -13.44
C THR A 389 -15.81 -7.04 -12.96
N PHE A 390 -16.42 -6.02 -13.56
CA PHE A 390 -16.14 -4.63 -13.22
C PHE A 390 -17.36 -3.92 -12.66
N ARG A 391 -17.12 -3.03 -11.70
CA ARG A 391 -18.12 -2.12 -11.15
C ARG A 391 -17.67 -0.69 -11.37
N ASP A 392 -18.42 0.11 -12.10
CA ASP A 392 -18.18 1.56 -12.21
C ASP A 392 -18.61 2.24 -10.90
N VAL A 393 -17.78 3.15 -10.36
CA VAL A 393 -18.14 3.87 -9.11
C VAL A 393 -18.90 5.17 -9.36
N GLY A 394 -19.09 5.55 -10.63
CA GLY A 394 -19.83 6.72 -11.11
C GLY A 394 -18.94 7.76 -11.80
N HIS A 395 -19.55 8.57 -12.65
CA HIS A 395 -18.88 9.71 -13.29
C HIS A 395 -18.38 10.74 -12.26
N HIS A 396 -17.14 11.21 -12.41
CA HIS A 396 -16.46 12.14 -11.48
C HIS A 396 -16.20 11.57 -10.09
N ARG A 397 -16.18 10.24 -9.99
CA ARG A 397 -15.94 9.54 -8.74
C ARG A 397 -14.69 8.69 -8.86
N SER A 398 -14.03 8.45 -7.74
CA SER A 398 -12.78 7.69 -7.71
C SER A 398 -12.72 6.82 -6.47
N ALA A 399 -12.41 5.54 -6.68
CA ALA A 399 -12.24 4.53 -5.65
C ALA A 399 -10.82 4.53 -5.08
N GLY A 400 -10.71 4.25 -3.78
CA GLY A 400 -9.48 3.82 -3.13
C GLY A 400 -9.30 2.30 -3.16
N GLU A 401 -8.42 1.78 -2.30
CA GLU A 401 -8.23 0.35 -2.10
C GLU A 401 -9.52 -0.33 -1.57
N PRO A 402 -10.02 -1.39 -2.23
CA PRO A 402 -11.13 -2.19 -1.72
C PRO A 402 -10.66 -3.12 -0.59
N VAL A 403 -11.46 -3.32 0.46
CA VAL A 403 -11.17 -4.27 1.54
C VAL A 403 -12.28 -5.31 1.63
N PHE A 404 -11.94 -6.60 1.61
CA PHE A 404 -12.92 -7.67 1.76
C PHE A 404 -13.20 -7.97 3.24
N VAL A 405 -14.48 -8.15 3.58
CA VAL A 405 -14.94 -8.55 4.92
C VAL A 405 -15.88 -9.75 4.77
N PRO A 406 -15.62 -10.90 5.41
CA PRO A 406 -16.49 -12.06 5.28
C PRO A 406 -17.84 -11.84 5.97
N ALA A 407 -18.92 -12.42 5.40
CA ALA A 407 -20.27 -12.31 5.96
C ALA A 407 -20.40 -12.97 7.36
N SER A 408 -19.52 -13.93 7.66
CA SER A 408 -19.36 -14.52 8.99
C SER A 408 -18.02 -15.24 9.05
N ALA A 409 -17.58 -15.64 10.25
CA ALA A 409 -16.38 -16.46 10.40
C ALA A 409 -16.45 -17.79 9.61
N ALA A 410 -17.66 -18.35 9.44
CA ALA A 410 -17.90 -19.61 8.73
C ALA A 410 -18.23 -19.43 7.23
N ALA A 411 -18.25 -18.19 6.72
CA ALA A 411 -18.57 -17.91 5.33
C ALA A 411 -17.54 -18.53 4.40
N THR A 412 -17.97 -19.08 3.26
CA THR A 412 -17.05 -19.55 2.22
C THR A 412 -16.24 -18.38 1.65
N GLU A 413 -15.13 -18.68 0.96
CA GLU A 413 -14.36 -17.64 0.26
C GLU A 413 -15.24 -16.79 -0.65
N GLY A 414 -15.07 -15.47 -0.59
CA GLY A 414 -15.84 -14.51 -1.40
C GLY A 414 -17.29 -14.29 -0.95
N ASP A 415 -17.76 -14.98 0.09
CA ASP A 415 -19.08 -14.71 0.69
C ASP A 415 -18.96 -13.64 1.76
N GLY A 416 -19.28 -12.40 1.39
CA GLY A 416 -19.05 -11.24 2.22
C GLY A 416 -19.26 -9.94 1.47
N TYR A 417 -18.55 -8.92 1.94
CA TYR A 417 -18.68 -7.55 1.51
C TYR A 417 -17.34 -6.98 1.06
N VAL A 418 -17.37 -6.14 0.03
CA VAL A 418 -16.24 -5.31 -0.38
C VAL A 418 -16.53 -3.90 0.11
N LEU A 419 -15.67 -3.39 0.99
CA LEU A 419 -15.73 -2.03 1.52
C LEU A 419 -14.76 -1.15 0.72
N VAL A 420 -15.22 0.00 0.26
CA VAL A 420 -14.37 0.93 -0.50
C VAL A 420 -14.71 2.38 -0.18
N LEU A 421 -13.67 3.20 0.02
CA LEU A 421 -13.83 4.65 0.02
C LEU A 421 -13.93 5.18 -1.41
N VAL A 422 -15.01 5.88 -1.70
CA VAL A 422 -15.24 6.57 -2.97
C VAL A 422 -15.28 8.06 -2.71
N TYR A 423 -14.47 8.81 -3.45
CA TYR A 423 -14.52 10.27 -3.46
C TYR A 423 -15.36 10.75 -4.65
N ASP A 424 -16.22 11.74 -4.40
CA ASP A 424 -17.06 12.40 -5.38
C ASP A 424 -16.58 13.84 -5.61
N GLU A 425 -16.06 14.12 -6.80
CA GLU A 425 -15.53 15.43 -7.17
C GLU A 425 -16.61 16.51 -7.28
N ARG A 426 -17.89 16.14 -7.51
CA ARG A 426 -18.97 17.13 -7.68
C ARG A 426 -19.45 17.67 -6.35
N GLU A 427 -19.55 16.78 -5.37
CA GLU A 427 -20.01 17.12 -4.02
C GLU A 427 -18.86 17.50 -3.08
N ASP A 428 -17.60 17.28 -3.50
CA ASP A 428 -16.38 17.42 -2.68
C ASP A 428 -16.47 16.63 -1.36
N ARG A 429 -16.95 15.39 -1.48
CA ARG A 429 -17.24 14.50 -0.35
C ARG A 429 -16.79 13.07 -0.62
N SER A 430 -16.63 12.31 0.46
CA SER A 430 -16.34 10.88 0.37
C SER A 430 -17.46 10.06 0.98
N GLU A 431 -17.53 8.80 0.56
CA GLU A 431 -18.44 7.81 1.12
C GLU A 431 -17.74 6.46 1.23
N LEU A 432 -18.12 5.67 2.23
CA LEU A 432 -17.76 4.25 2.30
C LEU A 432 -18.91 3.47 1.66
N GLN A 433 -18.66 2.83 0.52
CA GLN A 433 -19.60 1.90 -0.08
C GLN A 433 -19.37 0.48 0.47
N ILE A 434 -20.48 -0.19 0.79
CA ILE A 434 -20.50 -1.60 1.19
C ILE A 434 -21.18 -2.38 0.06
N ILE A 435 -20.40 -3.19 -0.66
CA ILE A 435 -20.85 -3.92 -1.85
C ILE A 435 -20.94 -5.40 -1.51
N ALA A 436 -22.06 -6.07 -1.83
CA ALA A 436 -22.16 -7.52 -1.67
C ALA A 436 -21.25 -8.21 -2.71
N SER A 437 -20.29 -9.01 -2.28
CA SER A 437 -19.28 -9.60 -3.18
C SER A 437 -19.87 -10.58 -4.21
N ARG A 438 -21.00 -11.22 -3.86
CA ARG A 438 -21.76 -12.10 -4.77
C ARG A 438 -22.58 -11.34 -5.81
N ASP A 439 -23.01 -10.12 -5.50
CA ASP A 439 -23.71 -9.22 -6.40
C ASP A 439 -22.84 -7.98 -6.68
N PHE A 440 -21.65 -8.24 -7.21
CA PHE A 440 -20.60 -7.22 -7.33
C PHE A 440 -20.96 -6.06 -8.26
N GLU A 441 -21.88 -6.28 -9.21
CA GLU A 441 -22.36 -5.27 -10.17
C GLU A 441 -23.63 -4.55 -9.68
N GLY A 442 -24.40 -5.13 -8.74
CA GLY A 442 -25.63 -4.54 -8.20
C GLY A 442 -25.40 -3.37 -7.24
N ASP A 443 -26.40 -2.60 -6.84
CA ASP A 443 -26.21 -1.43 -5.98
C ASP A 443 -25.51 -1.75 -4.63
N PRO A 444 -24.77 -0.80 -4.01
CA PRO A 444 -24.21 -1.03 -2.68
C PRO A 444 -25.34 -1.35 -1.69
N VAL A 445 -25.16 -2.37 -0.85
CA VAL A 445 -26.16 -2.73 0.17
C VAL A 445 -26.31 -1.63 1.22
N ALA A 446 -25.23 -0.88 1.44
CA ALA A 446 -25.23 0.34 2.20
C ALA A 446 -24.12 1.30 1.73
N THR A 447 -24.34 2.58 1.95
CA THR A 447 -23.37 3.65 1.74
C THR A 447 -23.36 4.55 2.97
N VAL A 448 -22.19 4.71 3.60
CA VAL A 448 -21.97 5.65 4.71
C VAL A 448 -21.42 6.95 4.14
N ARG A 449 -22.16 8.04 4.28
CA ARG A 449 -21.77 9.36 3.76
C ARG A 449 -20.91 10.11 4.76
N ILE A 450 -19.79 10.65 4.28
CA ILE A 450 -18.85 11.44 5.08
C ILE A 450 -19.04 12.90 4.63
N PRO A 451 -19.26 13.85 5.55
CA PRO A 451 -19.70 15.20 5.19
C PRO A 451 -18.60 16.07 4.57
N HIS A 452 -17.44 15.48 4.28
CA HIS A 452 -16.30 16.13 3.66
C HIS A 452 -15.48 15.14 2.84
N ARG A 453 -14.60 15.67 1.99
CA ARG A 453 -13.62 14.86 1.26
C ARG A 453 -12.65 14.17 2.21
N ILE A 454 -12.27 12.96 1.83
CA ILE A 454 -11.12 12.24 2.38
C ILE A 454 -10.06 12.25 1.28
N PRO A 455 -8.86 12.85 1.52
CA PRO A 455 -7.81 12.88 0.53
C PRO A 455 -7.47 11.49 -0.01
N TYR A 456 -6.98 11.42 -1.25
CA TYR A 456 -6.47 10.16 -1.79
C TYR A 456 -5.39 9.60 -0.87
N GLY A 457 -5.60 8.36 -0.41
CA GLY A 457 -4.66 7.63 0.42
C GLY A 457 -4.11 6.40 -0.27
N PHE A 458 -3.52 5.52 0.53
CA PHE A 458 -2.93 4.26 0.09
C PHE A 458 -3.75 3.11 0.66
N HIS A 459 -3.22 2.41 1.66
CA HIS A 459 -3.80 1.16 2.13
C HIS A 459 -4.73 1.33 3.33
N GLY A 460 -5.66 0.39 3.43
CA GLY A 460 -6.61 0.25 4.50
C GLY A 460 -6.77 -1.19 4.97
N ALA A 461 -7.41 -1.32 6.12
CA ALA A 461 -7.68 -2.61 6.74
C ALA A 461 -9.03 -2.58 7.45
N TRP A 462 -9.67 -3.74 7.53
CA TRP A 462 -10.82 -3.96 8.38
C TRP A 462 -10.36 -4.62 9.69
N VAL A 463 -10.71 -4.04 10.83
CA VAL A 463 -10.43 -4.63 12.15
C VAL A 463 -11.75 -4.93 12.85
N PRO A 464 -12.12 -6.22 13.02
CA PRO A 464 -13.33 -6.59 13.73
C PRO A 464 -13.33 -6.14 15.19
N GLY A 465 -14.47 -5.68 15.69
CA GLY A 465 -14.72 -5.42 17.12
C GLY A 465 -13.98 -4.23 17.75
N VAL A 466 -13.23 -3.47 16.96
CA VAL A 466 -12.57 -2.22 17.38
C VAL A 466 -13.51 -1.05 17.14
#